data_AF-A0A535RUD9-F1
#
_entry.id   AF-A0A535RUD9-F1
#
_cell.length_a   1.000
_cell.length_b   1.000
_cell.length_c   1.000
_cell.angle_alpha   90.00
_cell.angle_beta   90.00
_cell.angle_gamma   90.00
#
_symmetry.space_group_name_H-M   'P 1'
#
loop_
_entity.id
_entity.type
_entity.pdbx_description
1 polymer ?
#
loop_
_entity_poly.entity_id
_entity_poly.type
_entity_poly.pdbx_seq_one_letter_code
_entity_poly.pdbx_strand_id
1 'polypeptide(L)'
;MTDQFYFATVAGIALSVAGFAGLVTALRGDGRWSRIELWRLRNIVVSSLILTLVALLPVPVYRAVGGDEPLAIRIMSALLVLLFANVIRLSISERREWPGYLKNVILTVGFQLLVQLANVFLGSLPLLMLGLLGWLSFPIQLFMRVIQDFRPPTREE
;
A
#
# COMPACT_ATOMS: atom_id res chain seq x y z
N MET A 1 -7.25 -5.31 -22.04
CA MET A 1 -7.23 -4.44 -20.85
C MET A 1 -7.02 -3.00 -21.27
N THR A 2 -8.11 -2.25 -21.28
CA THR A 2 -8.18 -0.86 -21.77
C THR A 2 -7.47 0.13 -20.84
N ASP A 3 -7.13 -0.29 -19.61
CA ASP A 3 -6.61 0.59 -18.53
C ASP A 3 -5.15 0.33 -18.14
N GLN A 4 -4.32 -0.14 -19.09
CA GLN A 4 -2.88 -0.36 -18.83
C GLN A 4 -2.17 0.90 -18.31
N PHE A 5 -2.56 2.09 -18.79
CA PHE A 5 -2.03 3.37 -18.32
C PHE A 5 -2.28 3.60 -16.82
N TYR A 6 -3.47 3.25 -16.33
CA TYR A 6 -3.80 3.38 -14.91
C TYR A 6 -2.89 2.51 -14.04
N PHE A 7 -2.74 1.24 -14.41
CA PHE A 7 -1.90 0.29 -13.69
C PHE A 7 -0.43 0.72 -13.65
N ALA A 8 0.11 1.17 -14.78
CA ALA A 8 1.46 1.72 -14.87
C ALA A 8 1.62 2.99 -14.02
N THR A 9 0.59 3.85 -13.97
CA THR A 9 0.59 5.07 -13.17
C THR A 9 0.63 4.75 -11.68
N VAL A 10 -0.24 3.84 -11.20
CA VAL A 10 -0.22 3.39 -9.80
C VAL A 10 1.13 2.76 -9.44
N ALA A 11 1.68 1.92 -10.32
CA ALA A 11 2.99 1.32 -10.12
C ALA A 11 4.11 2.38 -10.03
N GLY A 12 4.06 3.39 -10.90
CA GLY A 12 4.99 4.52 -10.91
C GLY A 12 4.92 5.32 -9.61
N ILE A 13 3.71 5.68 -9.16
CA ILE A 13 3.50 6.39 -7.89
C ILE A 13 4.05 5.58 -6.72
N ALA A 14 3.72 4.28 -6.64
CA ALA A 14 4.21 3.41 -5.58
C ALA A 14 5.74 3.33 -5.59
N LEU A 15 6.36 3.19 -6.77
CA LEU A 15 7.82 3.15 -6.90
C LEU A 15 8.45 4.48 -6.45
N SER A 16 7.85 5.63 -6.80
CA SER A 16 8.31 6.94 -6.34
C SER A 16 8.24 7.08 -4.82
N VAL A 17 7.18 6.59 -4.18
CA VAL A 17 7.06 6.60 -2.71
C VAL A 17 8.13 5.72 -2.06
N ALA A 18 8.39 4.53 -2.63
CA ALA A 18 9.48 3.66 -2.17
C ALA A 18 10.85 4.34 -2.29
N GLY A 19 11.13 4.96 -3.45
CA GLY A 19 12.37 5.66 -3.73
C GLY A 19 12.59 6.85 -2.79
N PHE A 20 11.54 7.64 -2.53
CA PHE A 20 11.62 8.76 -1.59
C PHE A 20 11.91 8.29 -0.16
N ALA A 21 11.24 7.22 0.30
CA ALA A 21 11.52 6.66 1.62
C ALA A 21 12.96 6.11 1.73
N GLY A 22 13.49 5.53 0.65
CA GLY A 22 14.91 5.15 0.55
C GLY A 22 15.86 6.35 0.66
N LEU A 23 15.57 7.45 -0.03
CA LEU A 23 16.34 8.69 0.07
C LEU A 23 16.30 9.30 1.48
N VAL A 24 15.13 9.35 2.12
CA VAL A 24 15.00 9.81 3.52
C VAL A 24 15.86 8.96 4.46
N THR A 25 15.90 7.65 4.21
CA THR A 25 16.75 6.74 4.99
C THR A 25 18.24 7.06 4.78
N ALA A 26 18.67 7.30 3.55
CA ALA A 26 20.07 7.60 3.21
C ALA A 26 20.52 9.00 3.69
N LEU A 27 19.65 10.00 3.60
CA LEU A 27 19.99 11.40 3.88
C LEU A 27 19.99 11.78 5.37
N ARG A 28 19.35 10.98 6.24
CA ARG A 28 19.25 11.32 7.68
C ARG A 28 20.54 11.06 8.48
N GLY A 29 21.56 10.43 7.89
CA GLY A 29 22.88 10.20 8.52
C GLY A 29 22.84 9.42 9.85
N ASP A 30 23.81 9.65 10.73
CA ASP A 30 23.98 9.00 12.06
C ASP A 30 22.95 9.44 13.13
N GLY A 31 21.81 10.01 12.72
CA GLY A 31 20.72 10.33 13.64
C GLY A 31 20.23 9.07 14.37
N ARG A 32 20.06 9.15 15.69
CA ARG A 32 19.47 8.04 16.47
C ARG A 32 18.02 7.84 16.03
N TRP A 33 17.78 6.84 15.19
CA TRP A 33 16.44 6.43 14.83
C TRP A 33 15.77 5.73 16.01
N SER A 34 14.55 6.16 16.34
CA SER A 34 13.69 5.36 17.20
C SER A 34 13.25 4.09 16.46
N ARG A 35 12.92 3.04 17.23
CA ARG A 35 12.39 1.78 16.71
C ARG A 35 11.15 2.00 15.82
N ILE A 36 10.29 2.94 16.21
CA ILE A 36 9.04 3.26 15.52
C ILE A 36 9.34 3.89 14.15
N GLU A 37 10.33 4.79 14.05
CA GLU A 37 10.68 5.42 12.78
C GLU A 37 11.26 4.41 11.79
N LEU A 38 12.16 3.50 12.24
CA LEU A 38 12.68 2.42 11.40
C LEU A 38 11.57 1.49 10.94
N TRP A 39 10.65 1.14 11.84
CA TRP A 39 9.49 0.31 11.52
C TRP A 39 8.60 0.99 10.46
N ARG A 40 8.32 2.29 10.58
CA ARG A 40 7.52 3.03 9.60
C ARG A 40 8.19 3.07 8.24
N LEU A 41 9.47 3.43 8.17
CA LEU A 41 10.21 3.48 6.91
C LEU A 41 10.25 2.14 6.20
N ARG A 42 10.58 1.07 6.93
CA ARG A 42 10.54 -0.30 6.40
C ARG A 42 9.17 -0.60 5.80
N ASN A 43 8.08 -0.27 6.50
CA ASN A 43 6.73 -0.53 6.01
C ASN A 43 6.33 0.34 4.81
N ILE A 44 6.78 1.60 4.73
CA ILE A 44 6.58 2.44 3.55
C ILE A 44 7.25 1.78 2.34
N VAL A 45 8.54 1.44 2.46
CA VAL A 45 9.32 0.86 1.36
C VAL A 45 8.73 -0.48 0.92
N VAL A 46 8.56 -1.42 1.86
CA VAL A 46 8.06 -2.77 1.55
C VAL A 46 6.66 -2.72 0.94
N SER A 47 5.73 -1.97 1.53
CA SER A 47 4.35 -1.89 1.02
C SER A 47 4.30 -1.25 -0.36
N SER A 48 5.10 -0.21 -0.59
CA SER A 48 5.17 0.48 -1.86
C SER A 48 5.76 -0.40 -2.96
N LEU A 49 6.84 -1.14 -2.68
CA LEU A 49 7.42 -2.10 -3.63
C LEU A 49 6.46 -3.25 -3.97
N ILE A 50 5.77 -3.81 -2.97
CA ILE A 50 4.74 -4.83 -3.20
C ILE A 50 3.64 -4.26 -4.10
N LEU A 51 3.16 -3.05 -3.82
CA LEU A 51 2.13 -2.41 -4.61
C LEU A 51 2.58 -2.13 -6.05
N THR A 52 3.84 -1.72 -6.26
CA THR A 52 4.41 -1.57 -7.61
C THR A 52 4.29 -2.88 -8.39
N LEU A 53 4.70 -4.00 -7.81
CA LEU A 53 4.62 -5.30 -8.48
C LEU A 53 3.17 -5.72 -8.72
N VAL A 54 2.32 -5.61 -7.70
CA VAL A 54 0.91 -6.01 -7.78
C VAL A 54 0.14 -5.16 -8.80
N ALA A 55 0.45 -3.87 -8.92
CA ALA A 55 -0.17 -2.99 -9.91
C ALA A 55 0.22 -3.37 -11.34
N LEU A 56 1.37 -4.00 -11.57
CA LEU A 56 1.80 -4.45 -12.90
C LEU A 56 1.27 -5.85 -13.27
N LEU A 57 0.87 -6.67 -12.30
CA LEU A 57 0.36 -8.03 -12.51
C LEU A 57 -0.93 -8.18 -13.35
N PRO A 58 -1.87 -7.22 -13.42
CA PRO A 58 -3.10 -7.40 -14.18
C PRO A 58 -2.87 -7.76 -15.65
N VAL A 59 -1.85 -7.17 -16.29
CA VAL A 59 -1.53 -7.42 -17.71
C VAL A 59 -1.01 -8.86 -17.96
N PRO A 60 0.03 -9.36 -17.26
CA PRO A 60 0.46 -10.73 -17.44
C PRO A 60 -0.59 -11.75 -17.01
N VAL A 61 -1.37 -11.47 -15.95
CA VAL A 61 -2.48 -12.36 -15.53
C VAL A 61 -3.55 -12.46 -16.61
N TYR A 62 -3.97 -11.32 -17.18
CA TYR A 62 -4.91 -11.27 -18.31
C TYR A 62 -4.43 -12.12 -19.49
N ARG A 63 -3.15 -12.03 -19.83
CA ARG A 63 -2.56 -12.84 -20.90
C ARG A 63 -2.50 -14.33 -20.54
N ALA A 64 -2.18 -14.66 -19.29
CA ALA A 64 -2.09 -16.05 -18.81
C ALA A 64 -3.44 -16.77 -18.83
N VAL A 65 -4.55 -16.06 -18.62
CA VAL A 65 -5.91 -16.61 -18.69
C VAL A 65 -6.53 -16.53 -20.08
N GLY A 66 -5.72 -16.35 -21.13
CA GLY A 66 -6.20 -16.35 -22.52
C GLY A 66 -7.02 -15.12 -22.92
N GLY A 67 -6.91 -14.01 -22.18
CA GLY A 67 -7.66 -12.78 -22.43
C GLY A 67 -9.05 -12.74 -21.78
N ASP A 68 -9.37 -13.65 -20.86
CA ASP A 68 -10.57 -13.57 -20.03
C ASP A 68 -10.41 -12.45 -18.99
N GLU A 69 -10.94 -11.27 -19.30
CA GLU A 69 -10.87 -10.09 -18.45
C GLU A 69 -11.57 -10.27 -17.09
N PRO A 70 -12.82 -10.75 -17.00
CA PRO A 70 -13.45 -11.07 -15.72
C PRO A 70 -12.62 -12.03 -14.86
N LEU A 71 -12.10 -13.12 -15.42
CA LEU A 71 -11.29 -14.08 -14.66
C LEU A 71 -9.99 -13.45 -14.15
N ALA A 72 -9.31 -12.65 -14.98
CA ALA A 72 -8.11 -11.93 -14.57
C ALA A 72 -8.39 -10.97 -13.39
N ILE A 73 -9.50 -10.23 -13.45
CA ILE A 73 -9.93 -9.32 -12.38
C ILE A 73 -10.23 -10.09 -11.10
N ARG A 74 -10.91 -11.23 -11.19
CA ARG A 74 -11.21 -12.07 -10.01
C ARG A 74 -9.95 -12.61 -9.35
N ILE A 75 -8.98 -13.07 -10.14
CA ILE A 75 -7.67 -13.52 -9.65
C ILE A 75 -6.94 -12.37 -8.95
N MET A 76 -6.87 -11.20 -9.58
CA MET A 76 -6.23 -10.02 -8.98
C MET A 76 -6.95 -9.56 -7.71
N SER A 77 -8.28 -9.61 -7.68
CA SER A 77 -9.07 -9.26 -6.48
C SER A 77 -8.82 -10.26 -5.35
N ALA A 78 -8.73 -11.56 -5.66
CA ALA A 78 -8.41 -12.60 -4.67
C ALA A 78 -7.01 -12.39 -4.08
N LEU A 79 -6.04 -12.03 -4.92
CA LEU A 79 -4.71 -11.64 -4.47
C LEU A 79 -4.75 -10.43 -3.52
N LEU A 80 -5.50 -9.38 -3.86
CA LEU A 80 -5.67 -8.22 -2.98
C LEU A 80 -6.34 -8.58 -1.64
N VAL A 81 -7.33 -9.47 -1.64
CA VAL A 81 -7.94 -9.97 -0.39
C VAL A 81 -6.89 -10.61 0.52
N LEU A 82 -6.04 -11.49 -0.02
CA LEU A 82 -4.97 -12.13 0.75
C LEU A 82 -3.97 -11.12 1.31
N LEU A 83 -3.59 -10.13 0.49
CA LEU A 83 -2.64 -9.11 0.88
C LEU A 83 -3.21 -8.19 1.96
N PHE A 84 -4.47 -7.75 1.84
CA PHE A 84 -5.15 -6.96 2.86
C PHE A 84 -5.37 -7.74 4.16
N ALA A 85 -5.72 -9.02 4.08
CA ALA A 85 -5.82 -9.89 5.26
C ALA A 85 -4.47 -9.99 5.98
N ASN A 86 -3.38 -10.12 5.23
CA ASN A 86 -2.02 -10.13 5.79
C ASN A 86 -1.66 -8.79 6.42
N VAL A 87 -2.00 -7.65 5.80
CA VAL A 87 -1.79 -6.32 6.38
C VAL A 87 -2.53 -6.17 7.71
N ILE A 88 -3.78 -6.62 7.80
CA ILE A 88 -4.56 -6.59 9.06
C ILE A 88 -3.88 -7.47 10.11
N ARG A 89 -3.49 -8.70 9.76
CA ARG A 89 -2.78 -9.62 10.65
C ARG A 89 -1.48 -9.01 11.19
N LEU A 90 -0.66 -8.44 10.31
CA LEU A 90 0.60 -7.78 10.70
C LEU A 90 0.33 -6.57 11.59
N SER A 91 -0.66 -5.74 11.25
CA SER A 91 -1.03 -4.57 12.05
C SER A 91 -1.45 -4.94 13.48
N ILE A 92 -2.19 -6.05 13.65
CA ILE A 92 -2.58 -6.56 14.97
C ILE A 92 -1.37 -7.13 15.73
N SER A 93 -0.51 -7.89 15.04
CA SER A 93 0.71 -8.46 15.62
C SER A 93 1.68 -7.38 16.10
N GLU A 94 1.79 -6.30 15.34
CA GLU A 94 2.70 -5.19 15.58
C GLU A 94 2.04 -4.03 16.32
N ARG A 95 0.87 -4.25 16.97
CA ARG A 95 0.05 -3.21 17.61
C ARG A 95 0.79 -2.22 18.52
N ARG A 96 1.92 -2.64 19.12
CA ARG A 96 2.76 -1.80 19.99
C ARG A 96 3.48 -0.68 19.22
N GLU A 97 3.72 -0.88 17.93
CA GLU A 97 4.38 0.10 17.04
C GLU A 97 3.36 1.09 16.42
N TRP A 98 2.05 0.91 16.69
CA TRP A 98 0.96 1.76 16.21
C TRP A 98 0.43 2.70 17.32
N PRO A 99 0.95 3.92 17.50
CA PRO A 99 0.45 4.82 18.54
C PRO A 99 -0.90 5.44 18.14
N GLY A 100 -2.01 4.83 18.56
CA GLY A 100 -3.36 5.45 18.61
C GLY A 100 -4.22 5.39 17.34
N TYR A 101 -3.70 4.90 16.21
CA TYR A 101 -4.44 4.87 14.92
C TYR A 101 -4.59 3.48 14.30
N LEU A 102 -4.24 2.41 15.05
CA LEU A 102 -4.43 1.01 14.61
C LEU A 102 -5.88 0.75 14.18
N LYS A 103 -6.86 1.31 14.92
CA LYS A 103 -8.29 1.19 14.59
C LYS A 103 -8.59 1.73 13.19
N ASN A 104 -8.08 2.91 12.84
CA ASN A 104 -8.34 3.54 11.55
C ASN A 104 -7.72 2.74 10.40
N VAL A 105 -6.55 2.15 10.63
CA VAL A 105 -5.87 1.27 9.66
C VAL A 105 -6.68 0.00 9.44
N ILE A 106 -7.08 -0.67 10.52
CA ILE A 106 -7.91 -1.89 10.43
C ILE A 106 -9.24 -1.59 9.75
N LEU A 107 -9.89 -0.46 10.05
CA LEU A 107 -11.15 -0.07 9.40
C LEU A 107 -10.96 0.21 7.91
N THR A 108 -9.92 0.97 7.55
CA THR A 108 -9.65 1.32 6.15
C THR A 108 -9.28 0.09 5.34
N VAL A 109 -8.33 -0.72 5.82
CA VAL A 109 -7.90 -1.95 5.13
C VAL A 109 -8.99 -3.01 5.16
N GLY A 110 -9.76 -3.11 6.24
CA GLY A 110 -10.91 -4.01 6.36
C GLY A 110 -12.02 -3.68 5.38
N PHE A 111 -12.33 -2.39 5.20
CA PHE A 111 -13.26 -1.95 4.16
C PHE A 111 -12.75 -2.33 2.76
N GLN A 112 -11.48 -2.07 2.46
CA GLN A 112 -10.86 -2.46 1.19
C GLN A 112 -10.89 -3.97 0.96
N LEU A 113 -10.65 -4.77 2.01
CA LEU A 113 -10.77 -6.22 1.97
C LEU A 113 -12.18 -6.66 1.59
N LEU A 114 -13.21 -6.10 2.22
CA LEU A 114 -14.61 -6.43 1.92
C LEU A 114 -14.98 -6.06 0.48
N VAL A 115 -14.54 -4.89 0.00
CA VAL A 115 -14.75 -4.46 -1.38
C VAL A 115 -14.09 -5.43 -2.36
N GLN A 116 -12.84 -5.84 -2.12
CA GLN A 116 -12.16 -6.80 -2.99
C GLN A 116 -12.75 -8.20 -2.90
N LEU A 117 -13.24 -8.61 -1.73
CA LEU A 117 -13.93 -9.88 -1.56
C LEU A 117 -15.22 -9.92 -2.37
N ALA A 118 -16.01 -8.83 -2.36
CA ALA A 118 -17.14 -8.70 -3.27
C ALA A 118 -16.69 -8.73 -4.74
N ASN A 119 -15.56 -8.10 -5.05
CA ASN A 119 -15.04 -8.04 -6.42
C ASN A 119 -14.54 -9.39 -6.96
N VAL A 120 -14.13 -10.33 -6.10
CA VAL A 120 -13.82 -11.72 -6.49
C VAL A 120 -15.03 -12.40 -7.16
N PHE A 121 -16.26 -12.03 -6.79
CA PHE A 121 -17.46 -12.56 -7.43
C PHE A 121 -17.88 -11.72 -8.64
N LEU A 122 -17.82 -10.38 -8.50
CA LEU A 122 -18.31 -9.44 -9.51
C LEU A 122 -17.39 -9.35 -10.75
N GLY A 123 -16.07 -9.42 -10.59
CA GLY A 123 -15.13 -9.23 -11.70
C GLY A 123 -15.13 -7.80 -12.26
N SER A 124 -15.34 -6.79 -11.41
CA SER A 124 -15.45 -5.38 -11.82
C SER A 124 -14.08 -4.68 -11.84
N LEU A 125 -13.72 -4.14 -13.00
CA LEU A 125 -12.48 -3.41 -13.21
C LEU A 125 -12.39 -2.14 -12.34
N PRO A 126 -13.43 -1.28 -12.26
CA PRO A 126 -13.42 -0.12 -11.36
C PRO A 126 -13.15 -0.49 -9.89
N LEU A 127 -13.70 -1.60 -9.40
CA LEU A 127 -13.46 -2.04 -8.03
C LEU A 127 -12.01 -2.51 -7.81
N LEU A 128 -11.42 -3.20 -8.80
CA LEU A 128 -10.00 -3.58 -8.74
C LEU A 128 -9.10 -2.33 -8.70
N MET A 129 -9.39 -1.35 -9.56
CA MET A 129 -8.67 -0.07 -9.59
C MET A 129 -8.78 0.63 -8.23
N LEU A 130 -9.99 0.76 -7.67
CA LEU A 130 -10.18 1.35 -6.35
C LEU A 130 -9.42 0.62 -5.24
N GLY A 131 -9.25 -0.71 -5.34
CA GLY A 131 -8.41 -1.48 -4.41
C GLY A 131 -6.94 -1.08 -4.46
N LEU A 132 -6.38 -0.97 -5.67
CA LEU A 132 -4.98 -0.59 -5.88
C LEU A 132 -4.72 0.86 -5.45
N LEU A 133 -5.62 1.79 -5.80
CA LEU A 133 -5.54 3.16 -5.33
C LEU A 133 -5.73 3.26 -3.82
N GLY A 134 -6.68 2.50 -3.28
CA GLY A 134 -6.94 2.41 -1.84
C GLY A 134 -5.71 1.94 -1.08
N TRP A 135 -4.93 1.02 -1.65
CA TRP A 135 -3.68 0.56 -1.04
C TRP A 135 -2.64 1.68 -0.94
N LEU A 136 -2.52 2.60 -1.91
CA LEU A 136 -1.61 3.75 -1.80
C LEU A 136 -1.85 4.58 -0.53
N SER A 137 -3.08 4.59 0.00
CA SER A 137 -3.38 5.31 1.25
C SER A 137 -2.53 4.83 2.44
N PHE A 138 -2.10 3.57 2.46
CA PHE A 138 -1.31 3.01 3.56
C PHE A 138 0.11 3.61 3.64
N PRO A 139 0.98 3.50 2.62
CA PRO A 139 2.31 4.12 2.67
C PRO A 139 2.22 5.65 2.74
N ILE A 140 1.22 6.30 2.14
CA ILE A 140 1.01 7.75 2.26
C ILE A 140 0.73 8.16 3.71
N GLN A 141 -0.14 7.44 4.43
CA GLN A 141 -0.42 7.74 5.84
C GLN A 141 0.82 7.58 6.72
N LEU A 142 1.60 6.52 6.52
CA LEU A 142 2.86 6.33 7.23
C LEU A 142 3.86 7.45 6.92
N PHE A 143 3.92 7.87 5.66
CA PHE A 143 4.79 8.94 5.20
C PHE A 143 4.41 10.31 5.81
N MET A 144 3.13 10.65 5.83
CA MET A 144 2.64 11.88 6.46
C MET A 144 3.00 11.94 7.95
N ARG A 145 3.03 10.81 8.65
CA ARG A 145 3.48 10.73 10.04
C ARG A 145 4.97 11.00 10.18
N VAL A 146 5.79 10.44 9.29
CA VAL A 146 7.22 10.76 9.24
C VAL A 146 7.41 12.27 9.10
N ILE A 147 6.70 12.93 8.17
CA ILE A 147 6.77 14.40 8.00
C ILE A 147 6.32 15.16 9.25
N GLN A 148 5.23 14.73 9.91
CA GLN A 148 4.74 15.39 11.13
C GLN A 148 5.76 15.35 12.27
N ASP A 149 6.47 14.23 12.41
CA ASP A 149 7.52 14.07 13.42
C ASP A 149 8.80 14.86 13.08
N PHE A 150 8.99 15.23 11.80
CA PHE A 150 10.10 16.08 11.34
C PHE A 150 9.89 17.59 11.57
N ARG A 151 8.80 18.03 12.20
CA ARG A 151 8.62 19.47 12.51
C ARG A 151 9.80 19.96 13.36
N PRO A 152 10.58 20.98 12.91
CA PRO A 152 11.68 21.51 13.70
C PRO A 152 11.12 22.03 15.03
N PRO A 153 11.88 21.92 16.14
CA PRO A 153 11.47 22.57 17.38
C PRO A 153 11.23 24.04 17.06
N THR A 154 10.00 24.51 17.25
CA THR A 154 9.75 25.94 17.33
C THR A 154 10.69 26.45 18.40
N ARG A 155 11.64 27.30 18.02
CA ARG A 155 12.39 28.10 18.99
C ARG A 155 11.34 28.89 19.75
N GLU A 156 10.92 28.37 20.90
CA GLU A 156 10.33 29.21 21.92
C GLU A 156 11.47 30.09 22.44
N GLU A 157 11.16 31.38 22.49
CA GLU A 157 12.03 32.53 22.72
C GLU A 157 12.74 32.50 24.07
#